data_AF-A0A528CG49-F1
#
_entry.id   AF-A0A528CG49-F1
#
_cell.length_a   1.000
_cell.length_b   1.000
_cell.length_c   1.000
_cell.angle_alpha   90.00
_cell.angle_beta   90.00
_cell.angle_gamma   90.00
#
_symmetry.space_group_name_H-M   'P 1'
#
loop_
_entity.id
_entity.type
_entity.pdbx_description
1 polymer ?
#
loop_
_entity_poly.entity_id
_entity_poly.type
_entity_poly.pdbx_seq_one_letter_code
_entity_poly.pdbx_strand_id
1 'polypeptide(L)'
;LNRRHTRLTVGAVNVNTSELKYFDTREMSLSAAHIMASGALPPAFPAVCVDGEPYWDGGIYSNTPIEVVLDARPRRDALIFAVNMWQPRGTEPKSIWQVMGRQKDLQYASRGKSHVARQEQLHRLRHVVREMGKLVPEERREDPMFKELASYGCPSVMHLVRLLSPRLDGEDHTKDIDFTRAGIRTRWLAGHEHGMRVLSEKPWECDVDMLQGIVIHESQE
;
A
#
# COMPACT_ATOMS: atom_id res chain seq x y z
N LEU A 1 -17.02 10.45 -2.02
CA LEU A 1 -16.60 9.40 -1.08
C LEU A 1 -17.79 8.59 -0.56
N ASN A 2 -18.70 9.18 0.21
CA ASN A 2 -19.80 8.43 0.87
C ASN A 2 -20.90 7.91 -0.05
N ARG A 3 -20.89 8.23 -1.35
CA ARG A 3 -21.75 7.57 -2.36
C ARG A 3 -21.27 6.13 -2.68
N ARG A 4 -20.09 5.73 -2.21
CA ARG A 4 -19.54 4.36 -2.28
C ARG A 4 -19.40 3.75 -3.69
N HIS A 5 -19.38 4.57 -4.76
CA HIS A 5 -19.07 4.10 -6.12
C HIS A 5 -17.67 3.48 -6.21
N THR A 6 -16.72 4.06 -5.48
CA THR A 6 -15.36 3.53 -5.31
C THR A 6 -15.10 3.42 -3.83
N ARG A 7 -14.65 2.25 -3.38
CA ARG A 7 -14.22 2.05 -1.99
C ARG A 7 -12.98 2.90 -1.72
N LEU A 8 -13.05 3.72 -0.69
CA LEU A 8 -11.91 4.38 -0.08
C LEU A 8 -11.68 3.81 1.31
N THR A 9 -10.41 3.56 1.63
CA THR A 9 -9.92 3.26 2.97
C THR A 9 -8.79 4.23 3.29
N VAL A 10 -8.83 4.87 4.46
CA VAL A 10 -7.78 5.79 4.94
C VAL A 10 -7.26 5.32 6.29
N GLY A 11 -5.96 5.39 6.51
CA GLY A 11 -5.30 4.90 7.72
C GLY A 11 -4.81 6.05 8.59
N ALA A 12 -5.06 5.99 9.88
CA ALA A 12 -4.52 6.93 10.86
C ALA A 12 -4.08 6.20 12.12
N VAL A 13 -3.08 6.73 12.82
CA VAL A 13 -2.54 6.12 14.05
C VAL A 13 -3.08 6.87 15.24
N ASN A 14 -3.67 6.17 16.19
CA ASN A 14 -4.10 6.76 17.45
C ASN A 14 -2.84 7.19 18.24
N VAL A 15 -2.80 8.47 18.63
CA VAL A 15 -1.63 9.08 19.28
C VAL A 15 -1.36 8.47 20.66
N ASN A 16 -2.41 8.07 21.38
CA ASN A 16 -2.31 7.56 22.74
C ASN A 16 -1.92 6.07 22.76
N THR A 17 -2.44 5.27 21.84
CA THR A 17 -2.28 3.80 21.87
C THR A 17 -1.26 3.28 20.86
N SER A 18 -0.82 4.10 19.92
CA SER A 18 0.02 3.69 18.77
C SER A 18 -0.65 2.66 17.85
N GLU A 19 -1.97 2.48 17.95
CA GLU A 19 -2.72 1.56 17.10
C GLU A 19 -3.08 2.19 15.76
N LEU A 20 -2.80 1.48 14.67
CA LEU A 20 -3.24 1.85 13.33
C LEU A 20 -4.72 1.49 13.15
N LYS A 21 -5.52 2.49 12.79
CA LYS A 21 -6.94 2.34 12.51
C LYS A 21 -7.23 2.66 11.04
N TYR A 22 -7.98 1.79 10.38
CA TYR A 22 -8.47 2.02 9.03
C TYR A 22 -9.93 2.48 9.07
N PHE A 23 -10.22 3.59 8.41
CA PHE A 23 -11.57 4.08 8.19
C PHE A 23 -11.99 3.75 6.76
N ASP A 24 -13.03 2.92 6.62
CA ASP A 24 -13.42 2.34 5.34
C ASP A 24 -14.84 2.74 4.94
N THR A 25 -14.99 3.25 3.73
CA THR A 25 -16.31 3.61 3.16
C THR A 25 -17.27 2.42 3.04
N ARG A 26 -16.83 1.17 3.09
CA ARG A 26 -17.73 0.00 3.17
C ARG A 26 -18.42 -0.10 4.52
N GLU A 27 -17.72 0.26 5.58
CA GLU A 27 -18.14 0.03 6.96
C GLU A 27 -18.80 1.27 7.56
N MET A 28 -18.34 2.47 7.16
CA MET A 28 -18.82 3.73 7.72
C MET A 28 -18.91 4.85 6.68
N SER A 29 -19.44 6.00 7.09
CA SER A 29 -19.33 7.25 6.34
C SER A 29 -18.08 7.99 6.78
N LEU A 30 -17.28 8.47 5.82
CA LEU A 30 -16.10 9.26 6.09
C LEU A 30 -16.43 10.75 6.13
N SER A 31 -16.03 11.41 7.20
CA SER A 31 -16.01 12.87 7.34
C SER A 31 -14.66 13.46 6.92
N ALA A 32 -14.59 14.79 6.80
CA ALA A 32 -13.32 15.48 6.53
C ALA A 32 -12.26 15.20 7.61
N ALA A 33 -12.65 15.01 8.87
CA ALA A 33 -11.74 14.69 9.97
C ALA A 33 -10.97 13.40 9.74
N HIS A 34 -11.60 12.38 9.13
CA HIS A 34 -10.92 11.12 8.78
C HIS A 34 -9.82 11.32 7.75
N ILE A 35 -10.06 12.20 6.77
CA ILE A 35 -9.07 12.53 5.73
C ILE A 35 -7.94 13.36 6.32
N MET A 36 -8.27 14.38 7.12
CA MET A 36 -7.27 15.21 7.78
C MET A 36 -6.40 14.41 8.75
N ALA A 37 -6.99 13.49 9.54
CA ALA A 37 -6.26 12.60 10.42
C ALA A 37 -5.24 11.74 9.66
N SER A 38 -5.66 11.16 8.53
CA SER A 38 -4.78 10.34 7.69
C SER A 38 -3.63 11.12 7.04
N GLY A 39 -3.70 12.45 6.99
CA GLY A 39 -2.64 13.32 6.45
C GLY A 39 -1.97 14.22 7.51
N ALA A 40 -2.28 14.02 8.80
CA ALA A 40 -1.76 14.82 9.90
C ALA A 40 -0.35 14.36 10.28
N LEU A 41 0.61 14.62 9.39
CA LEU A 41 1.99 14.16 9.52
C LEU A 41 2.76 15.01 10.54
N PRO A 42 3.28 14.44 11.64
CA PRO A 42 4.08 15.17 12.60
C PRO A 42 5.52 15.39 12.09
N PRO A 43 6.18 16.50 12.48
CA PRO A 43 5.67 17.55 13.36
C PRO A 43 4.85 18.63 12.65
N ALA A 44 4.58 18.49 11.35
CA ALA A 44 4.00 19.54 10.53
C ALA A 44 2.56 19.89 10.91
N PHE A 45 1.78 18.88 11.27
CA PHE A 45 0.37 19.02 11.58
C PHE A 45 0.04 18.49 12.98
N PRO A 46 -0.85 19.16 13.73
CA PRO A 46 -1.34 18.64 15.00
C PRO A 46 -2.21 17.40 14.77
N ALA A 47 -2.39 16.61 15.83
CA ALA A 47 -3.31 15.48 15.81
C ALA A 47 -4.74 15.96 15.52
N VAL A 48 -5.48 15.18 14.75
CA VAL A 48 -6.89 15.45 14.42
C VAL A 48 -7.76 14.52 15.25
N CYS A 49 -8.74 15.10 15.95
CA CYS A 49 -9.68 14.30 16.72
C CYS A 49 -10.75 13.68 15.82
N VAL A 50 -10.92 12.37 15.92
CA VAL A 50 -12.00 11.60 15.29
C VAL A 50 -12.70 10.82 16.39
N ASP A 51 -14.00 11.06 16.57
CA ASP A 51 -14.83 10.43 17.61
C ASP A 51 -14.24 10.58 19.03
N GLY A 52 -13.66 11.75 19.33
CA GLY A 52 -13.07 12.06 20.64
C GLY A 52 -11.63 11.60 20.84
N GLU A 53 -11.08 10.82 19.91
CA GLU A 53 -9.72 10.28 20.01
C GLU A 53 -8.74 11.01 19.06
N PRO A 54 -7.50 11.30 19.49
CA PRO A 54 -6.51 11.99 18.67
C PRO A 54 -5.80 11.04 17.69
N TYR A 55 -5.69 11.43 16.43
CA TYR A 55 -5.00 10.67 15.40
C TYR A 55 -3.96 11.48 14.63
N TRP A 56 -2.87 10.81 14.26
CA TRP A 56 -1.87 11.27 13.29
C TRP A 56 -1.89 10.43 12.01
N ASP A 57 -1.13 10.89 11.02
CA ASP A 57 -0.94 10.22 9.74
C ASP A 57 -0.55 8.73 9.91
N GLY A 58 -1.26 7.85 9.20
CA GLY A 58 -1.03 6.41 9.25
C GLY A 58 0.33 5.98 8.72
N GLY A 59 0.93 6.79 7.85
CA GLY A 59 2.24 6.57 7.23
C GLY A 59 3.38 6.49 8.23
N ILE A 60 3.24 7.07 9.42
CA ILE A 60 4.21 6.92 10.52
C ILE A 60 4.37 5.45 10.92
N TYR A 61 3.26 4.70 10.86
CA TYR A 61 3.22 3.28 11.22
C TYR A 61 3.35 2.38 9.98
N SER A 62 2.51 2.60 8.97
CA SER A 62 2.48 1.85 7.72
C SER A 62 2.24 2.79 6.54
N ASN A 63 3.31 3.14 5.84
CA ASN A 63 3.21 3.82 4.57
C ASN A 63 2.96 2.79 3.45
N THR A 64 1.93 3.02 2.64
CA THR A 64 1.40 2.11 1.61
C THR A 64 0.77 0.83 2.19
N PRO A 65 -0.46 0.91 2.76
CA PRO A 65 -1.14 -0.20 3.46
C PRO A 65 -1.69 -1.26 2.49
N ILE A 66 -0.79 -1.94 1.79
CA ILE A 66 -1.12 -2.89 0.73
C ILE A 66 -1.95 -4.08 1.25
N GLU A 67 -1.76 -4.45 2.52
CA GLU A 67 -2.55 -5.50 3.18
C GLU A 67 -4.06 -5.25 3.12
N VAL A 68 -4.51 -3.99 3.14
CA VAL A 68 -5.94 -3.64 3.07
C VAL A 68 -6.55 -4.09 1.74
N VAL A 69 -5.74 -4.10 0.68
CA VAL A 69 -6.14 -4.54 -0.66
C VAL A 69 -5.95 -6.05 -0.81
N LEU A 70 -4.79 -6.58 -0.40
CA LEU A 70 -4.45 -8.01 -0.56
C LEU A 70 -5.30 -8.95 0.31
N ASP A 71 -5.68 -8.50 1.51
CA ASP A 71 -6.54 -9.26 2.42
C ASP A 71 -8.04 -8.92 2.27
N ALA A 72 -8.39 -8.07 1.28
CA ALA A 72 -9.78 -7.75 1.00
C ALA A 72 -10.59 -9.01 0.61
N ARG A 73 -11.78 -9.14 1.21
CA ARG A 73 -12.77 -10.17 0.86
C ARG A 73 -13.98 -9.59 0.11
N PRO A 74 -14.58 -10.33 -0.84
CA PRO A 74 -14.07 -11.58 -1.41
C PRO A 74 -12.79 -11.33 -2.22
N ARG A 75 -11.86 -12.30 -2.21
CA ARG A 75 -10.61 -12.20 -2.99
C ARG A 75 -10.91 -12.31 -4.47
N ARG A 76 -10.25 -11.49 -5.27
CA ARG A 76 -10.41 -11.40 -6.72
C ARG A 76 -9.05 -11.16 -7.35
N ASP A 77 -8.94 -11.51 -8.62
CA ASP A 77 -7.80 -11.07 -9.42
C ASP A 77 -7.78 -9.54 -9.43
N ALA A 78 -6.59 -8.97 -9.26
CA ALA A 78 -6.44 -7.53 -9.09
C ALA A 78 -5.15 -7.03 -9.73
N LEU A 79 -5.26 -5.90 -10.42
CA LEU A 79 -4.12 -5.06 -10.79
C LEU A 79 -4.04 -3.90 -9.79
N ILE A 80 -2.94 -3.86 -9.03
CA ILE A 80 -2.75 -2.97 -7.89
C ILE A 80 -1.60 -2.02 -8.25
N PHE A 81 -1.87 -0.72 -8.22
CA PHE A 81 -0.86 0.31 -8.36
C PHE A 81 -0.50 0.86 -6.99
N ALA A 82 0.73 0.59 -6.53
CA ALA A 82 1.25 1.09 -5.27
C ALA A 82 2.23 2.24 -5.53
N VAL A 83 1.82 3.46 -5.17
CA VAL A 83 2.61 4.67 -5.36
C VAL A 83 3.42 4.97 -4.11
N ASN A 84 4.74 4.99 -4.24
CA ASN A 84 5.67 5.33 -3.17
C ASN A 84 6.33 6.67 -3.46
N MET A 85 6.14 7.63 -2.55
CA MET A 85 6.71 8.99 -2.67
C MET A 85 8.12 9.11 -2.07
N TRP A 86 8.54 8.12 -1.28
CA TRP A 86 9.79 8.14 -0.52
C TRP A 86 10.84 7.25 -1.17
N GLN A 87 12.05 7.80 -1.31
CA GLN A 87 13.10 7.19 -2.11
C GLN A 87 13.84 6.10 -1.29
N PRO A 88 13.71 4.81 -1.65
CA PRO A 88 14.34 3.73 -0.87
C PRO A 88 15.87 3.80 -0.93
N ARG A 89 16.42 4.27 -2.06
CA ARG A 89 17.85 4.44 -2.30
C ARG A 89 18.22 5.93 -2.23
N GLY A 90 19.43 6.25 -1.77
CA GLY A 90 19.93 7.63 -1.67
C GLY A 90 21.44 7.64 -1.52
N THR A 91 22.04 8.83 -1.66
CA THR A 91 23.47 9.04 -1.43
C THR A 91 23.76 9.30 0.05
N GLU A 92 25.01 9.11 0.46
CA GLU A 92 25.45 9.47 1.81
C GLU A 92 25.21 10.97 2.09
N PRO A 93 24.49 11.32 3.17
CA PRO A 93 24.18 12.71 3.47
C PRO A 93 25.42 13.44 3.99
N LYS A 94 25.66 14.65 3.48
CA LYS A 94 26.80 15.52 3.80
C LYS A 94 26.42 16.77 4.60
N SER A 95 25.14 16.91 4.96
CA SER A 95 24.61 18.02 5.74
C SER A 95 23.44 17.58 6.61
N ILE A 96 23.12 18.35 7.65
CA ILE A 96 21.98 18.06 8.54
C ILE A 96 20.65 17.98 7.77
N TRP A 97 20.48 18.82 6.73
CA TRP A 97 19.28 18.81 5.89
C TRP A 97 19.15 17.52 5.09
N GLN A 98 20.27 17.02 4.55
CA GLN A 98 20.30 15.74 3.85
C GLN A 98 20.08 14.57 4.81
N VAL A 99 20.60 14.65 6.04
CA VAL A 99 20.33 13.66 7.10
C VAL A 99 18.84 13.59 7.41
N MET A 100 18.19 14.74 7.64
CA MET A 100 16.75 14.81 7.93
C MET A 100 15.90 14.26 6.77
N GLY A 101 16.23 14.64 5.53
CA GLY A 101 15.56 14.11 4.33
C GLY A 101 15.73 12.59 4.21
N ARG A 102 16.97 12.09 4.40
CA ARG A 102 17.27 10.66 4.32
C ARG A 102 16.58 9.87 5.44
N GLN A 103 16.49 10.41 6.64
CA GLN A 103 15.75 9.80 7.75
C GLN A 103 14.29 9.59 7.39
N LYS A 104 13.62 10.62 6.83
CA LYS A 104 12.22 10.48 6.37
C LYS A 104 12.08 9.45 5.25
N ASP A 105 12.95 9.50 4.24
CA ASP A 105 12.96 8.50 3.17
C ASP A 105 13.08 7.07 3.72
N LEU A 106 13.99 6.84 4.67
CA LEU A 106 14.16 5.53 5.30
C LEU A 106 12.92 5.14 6.14
N GLN A 107 12.38 6.04 6.95
CA GLN A 107 11.22 5.79 7.79
C GLN A 107 10.01 5.35 6.96
N TYR A 108 9.72 6.05 5.87
CA TYR A 108 8.51 5.85 5.08
C TYR A 108 8.68 4.89 3.90
N ALA A 109 9.91 4.61 3.43
CA ALA A 109 10.14 3.62 2.36
C ALA A 109 10.44 2.20 2.88
N SER A 110 10.95 2.07 4.11
CA SER A 110 11.53 0.80 4.59
C SER A 110 10.51 -0.35 4.71
N ARG A 111 9.27 -0.07 5.11
CA ARG A 111 8.31 -1.15 5.45
C ARG A 111 7.60 -1.78 4.26
N GLY A 112 7.58 -1.13 3.09
CA GLY A 112 6.91 -1.66 1.90
C GLY A 112 7.49 -3.02 1.45
N LYS A 113 8.81 -3.22 1.54
CA LYS A 113 9.44 -4.47 1.06
C LYS A 113 9.15 -5.67 1.96
N SER A 114 9.27 -5.53 3.28
CA SER A 114 9.06 -6.65 4.21
C SER A 114 7.59 -7.07 4.30
N HIS A 115 6.66 -6.11 4.23
CA HIS A 115 5.23 -6.39 4.22
C HIS A 115 4.80 -7.12 2.94
N VAL A 116 5.30 -6.67 1.79
CA VAL A 116 5.01 -7.31 0.49
C VAL A 116 5.57 -8.73 0.46
N ALA A 117 6.82 -8.96 0.89
CA ALA A 117 7.41 -10.30 0.92
C ALA A 117 6.61 -11.28 1.80
N ARG A 118 6.11 -10.82 2.95
CA ARG A 118 5.24 -11.62 3.82
C ARG A 118 3.91 -11.95 3.13
N GLN A 119 3.34 -11.00 2.39
CA GLN A 119 2.09 -11.23 1.66
C GLN A 119 2.30 -12.18 0.47
N GLU A 120 3.42 -12.09 -0.25
CA GLU A 120 3.80 -13.07 -1.28
C GLU A 120 3.88 -14.48 -0.69
N GLN A 121 4.56 -14.64 0.45
CA GLN A 121 4.67 -15.92 1.13
C GLN A 121 3.30 -16.48 1.55
N LEU A 122 2.46 -15.64 2.16
CA LEU A 122 1.11 -16.04 2.58
C LEU A 122 0.25 -16.45 1.38
N HIS A 123 0.29 -15.69 0.30
CA HIS A 123 -0.52 -15.97 -0.88
C HIS A 123 -0.02 -17.20 -1.64
N ARG A 124 1.30 -17.41 -1.70
CA ARG A 124 1.90 -18.67 -2.18
C ARG A 124 1.41 -19.87 -1.38
N LEU A 125 1.39 -19.79 -0.04
CA LEU A 125 0.85 -20.87 0.80
C LEU A 125 -0.64 -21.14 0.52
N ARG A 126 -1.44 -20.10 0.24
CA ARG A 126 -2.85 -20.27 -0.17
C ARG A 126 -2.96 -21.01 -1.52
N HIS A 127 -2.08 -20.75 -2.47
CA HIS A 127 -2.02 -21.52 -3.73
C HIS A 127 -1.56 -22.96 -3.49
N VAL A 128 -0.57 -23.20 -2.62
CA VAL A 128 -0.15 -24.55 -2.24
C VAL A 128 -1.32 -25.33 -1.63
N VAL A 129 -2.08 -24.75 -0.70
CA VAL A 129 -3.27 -25.40 -0.12
C VAL A 129 -4.30 -25.76 -1.20
N ARG A 130 -4.52 -24.88 -2.17
CA ARG A 130 -5.40 -25.14 -3.32
C ARG A 130 -4.90 -26.31 -4.17
N GLU A 131 -3.62 -26.32 -4.54
CA GLU A 131 -3.05 -27.40 -5.38
C GLU A 131 -3.03 -28.74 -4.63
N MET A 132 -2.70 -28.75 -3.34
CA MET A 132 -2.82 -29.94 -2.49
C MET A 132 -4.27 -30.44 -2.43
N GLY A 133 -5.25 -29.53 -2.36
CA GLY A 133 -6.67 -29.88 -2.38
C GLY A 133 -7.10 -30.63 -3.65
N LYS A 134 -6.47 -30.35 -4.80
CA LYS A 134 -6.76 -31.08 -6.06
C LYS A 134 -6.28 -32.53 -6.03
N LEU A 135 -5.26 -32.83 -5.24
CA LEU A 135 -4.70 -34.18 -5.08
C LEU A 135 -5.53 -35.06 -4.12
N VAL A 136 -6.49 -34.48 -3.39
CA VAL A 136 -7.34 -35.23 -2.46
C VAL A 136 -8.45 -35.97 -3.24
N PRO A 137 -8.65 -37.28 -2.99
CA PRO A 137 -9.72 -38.09 -3.59
C PRO A 137 -11.10 -37.48 -3.34
N GLU A 138 -12.00 -37.63 -4.31
CA GLU A 138 -13.31 -36.99 -4.31
C GLU A 138 -14.17 -37.39 -3.11
N GLU A 139 -14.03 -38.63 -2.63
CA GLU A 139 -14.75 -39.17 -1.47
C GLU A 139 -14.40 -38.44 -0.16
N ARG A 140 -13.21 -37.84 -0.09
CA ARG A 140 -12.72 -37.10 1.10
C ARG A 140 -12.97 -35.60 0.99
N ARG A 141 -13.46 -35.10 -0.15
CA ARG A 141 -13.74 -33.66 -0.35
C ARG A 141 -14.95 -33.17 0.43
N GLU A 142 -15.87 -34.08 0.74
CA GLU A 142 -17.05 -33.76 1.55
C GLU A 142 -16.77 -33.73 3.05
N ASP A 143 -15.58 -34.19 3.49
CA ASP A 143 -15.16 -34.16 4.89
C ASP A 143 -15.14 -32.71 5.42
N PRO A 144 -15.82 -32.39 6.53
CA PRO A 144 -15.86 -31.05 7.09
C PRO A 144 -14.47 -30.44 7.37
N MET A 145 -13.52 -31.26 7.83
CA MET A 145 -12.14 -30.83 8.07
C MET A 145 -11.45 -30.44 6.76
N PHE A 146 -11.67 -31.22 5.69
CA PHE A 146 -11.12 -30.88 4.37
C PHE A 146 -11.72 -29.57 3.84
N LYS A 147 -13.03 -29.37 3.97
CA LYS A 147 -13.68 -28.12 3.53
C LYS A 147 -13.13 -26.91 4.28
N GLU A 148 -12.87 -27.03 5.57
CA GLU A 148 -12.24 -25.97 6.37
C GLU A 148 -10.83 -25.65 5.85
N LEU A 149 -9.97 -26.67 5.69
CA LEU A 149 -8.61 -26.49 5.18
C LEU A 149 -8.59 -25.90 3.76
N ALA A 150 -9.45 -26.41 2.87
CA ALA A 150 -9.57 -25.93 1.49
C ALA A 150 -10.06 -24.48 1.42
N SER A 151 -10.80 -23.98 2.42
CA SER A 151 -11.29 -22.60 2.47
C SER A 151 -10.16 -21.55 2.62
N TYR A 152 -8.98 -21.97 3.09
CA TYR A 152 -7.78 -21.12 3.12
C TYR A 152 -7.14 -20.99 1.74
N GLY A 153 -7.42 -21.92 0.83
CA GLY A 153 -6.96 -21.88 -0.55
C GLY A 153 -7.48 -20.65 -1.29
N CYS A 154 -6.68 -20.10 -2.19
CA CYS A 154 -7.08 -18.95 -2.98
C CYS A 154 -6.62 -19.10 -4.44
N PRO A 155 -7.52 -18.97 -5.43
CA PRO A 155 -7.13 -19.06 -6.83
C PRO A 155 -6.64 -17.72 -7.39
N SER A 156 -6.81 -16.61 -6.67
CA SER A 156 -6.63 -15.29 -7.26
C SER A 156 -5.17 -14.97 -7.52
N VAL A 157 -4.92 -14.28 -8.63
CA VAL A 157 -3.63 -13.71 -9.02
C VAL A 157 -3.71 -12.19 -8.88
N MET A 158 -2.76 -11.61 -8.16
CA MET A 158 -2.70 -10.17 -7.95
C MET A 158 -1.40 -9.63 -8.52
N HIS A 159 -1.50 -8.69 -9.47
CA HIS A 159 -0.36 -7.97 -9.99
C HIS A 159 -0.16 -6.69 -9.17
N LEU A 160 1.03 -6.55 -8.58
CA LEU A 160 1.43 -5.37 -7.83
C LEU A 160 2.44 -4.55 -8.64
N VAL A 161 1.97 -3.47 -9.25
CA VAL A 161 2.80 -2.48 -9.94
C VAL A 161 3.26 -1.43 -8.94
N ARG A 162 4.56 -1.40 -8.64
CA ARG A 162 5.17 -0.41 -7.75
C ARG A 162 5.64 0.78 -8.58
N LEU A 163 5.02 1.92 -8.32
CA LEU A 163 5.37 3.21 -8.89
C LEU A 163 6.20 3.97 -7.86
N LEU A 164 7.46 4.25 -8.18
CA LEU A 164 8.30 5.15 -7.38
C LEU A 164 8.19 6.56 -7.96
N SER A 165 7.80 7.52 -7.13
CA SER A 165 7.71 8.92 -7.57
C SER A 165 9.04 9.39 -8.16
N PRO A 166 9.05 10.03 -9.35
CA PRO A 166 10.26 10.58 -9.94
C PRO A 166 10.97 11.53 -8.97
N ARG A 167 12.29 11.54 -8.99
CA ARG A 167 13.09 12.54 -8.28
C ARG A 167 12.95 13.87 -9.00
N LEU A 168 12.76 14.93 -8.21
CA LEU A 168 12.71 16.28 -8.73
C LEU A 168 13.88 17.08 -8.19
N ASP A 169 14.44 17.93 -9.03
CA ASP A 169 15.53 18.81 -8.62
C ASP A 169 15.06 19.79 -7.55
N GLY A 170 15.92 20.04 -6.57
CA GLY A 170 15.64 20.97 -5.48
C GLY A 170 14.72 20.43 -4.38
N GLU A 171 14.33 19.14 -4.41
CA GLU A 171 13.63 18.54 -3.27
C GLU A 171 14.53 18.49 -2.04
N ASP A 172 14.00 18.95 -0.92
CA ASP A 172 14.66 18.91 0.37
C ASP A 172 13.81 18.17 1.42
N HIS A 173 14.25 18.23 2.67
CA HIS A 173 13.58 17.60 3.79
C HIS A 173 12.18 18.15 4.12
N THR A 174 11.75 19.25 3.49
CA THR A 174 10.43 19.89 3.68
C THR A 174 9.43 19.53 2.58
N LYS A 175 9.78 18.65 1.63
CA LYS A 175 8.91 18.25 0.50
C LYS A 175 7.52 17.76 0.92
N ASP A 176 7.40 17.18 2.10
CA ASP A 176 6.15 16.68 2.69
C ASP A 176 5.20 17.77 3.17
N ILE A 177 5.69 19.01 3.28
CA ILE A 177 4.93 20.18 3.71
C ILE A 177 4.97 21.33 2.69
N ASP A 178 5.53 21.09 1.52
CA ASP A 178 5.54 22.04 0.42
C ASP A 178 4.20 22.01 -0.34
N PHE A 179 3.29 22.88 0.09
CA PHE A 179 2.00 23.12 -0.57
C PHE A 179 2.04 24.30 -1.55
N THR A 180 3.22 24.72 -2.01
CA THR A 180 3.29 25.77 -3.03
C THR A 180 2.65 25.30 -4.33
N ARG A 181 1.94 26.21 -5.00
CA ARG A 181 1.28 25.89 -6.29
C ARG A 181 2.28 25.35 -7.33
N ALA A 182 3.48 25.92 -7.36
CA ALA A 182 4.54 25.48 -8.26
C ALA A 182 5.02 24.07 -7.93
N GLY A 183 5.35 23.78 -6.67
CA GLY A 183 5.78 22.45 -6.23
C GLY A 183 4.73 21.36 -6.49
N ILE A 184 3.46 21.64 -6.15
CA ILE A 184 2.34 20.74 -6.44
C ILE A 184 2.23 20.46 -7.94
N ARG A 185 2.27 21.50 -8.78
CA ARG A 185 2.15 21.33 -10.24
C ARG A 185 3.29 20.50 -10.81
N THR A 186 4.52 20.75 -10.37
CA THR A 186 5.71 20.01 -10.85
C THR A 186 5.63 18.54 -10.46
N ARG A 187 5.29 18.22 -9.20
CA ARG A 187 5.08 16.84 -8.74
C ARG A 187 3.94 16.14 -9.47
N TRP A 188 2.82 16.83 -9.69
CA TRP A 188 1.69 16.31 -10.43
C TRP A 188 2.05 15.93 -11.87
N LEU A 189 2.74 16.83 -12.59
CA LEU A 189 3.14 16.57 -13.97
C LEU A 189 4.10 15.39 -14.07
N ALA A 190 5.11 15.33 -13.20
CA ALA A 190 6.07 14.23 -13.18
C ALA A 190 5.40 12.87 -12.87
N GLY A 191 4.53 12.82 -11.85
CA GLY A 191 3.78 11.63 -11.50
C GLY A 191 2.81 11.19 -12.60
N HIS A 192 2.15 12.14 -13.27
CA HIS A 192 1.27 11.85 -14.40
C HIS A 192 2.04 11.26 -15.59
N GLU A 193 3.16 11.88 -15.99
CA GLU A 193 3.99 11.38 -17.09
C GLU A 193 4.52 9.97 -16.81
N HIS A 194 5.05 9.74 -15.60
CA HIS A 194 5.53 8.42 -15.18
C HIS A 194 4.41 7.39 -15.16
N GLY A 195 3.24 7.74 -14.61
CA GLY A 195 2.07 6.88 -14.61
C GLY A 195 1.61 6.49 -16.02
N MET A 196 1.54 7.47 -16.93
CA MET A 196 1.17 7.22 -18.34
C MET A 196 2.19 6.33 -19.05
N ARG A 197 3.49 6.49 -18.78
CA ARG A 197 4.53 5.62 -19.31
C ARG A 197 4.31 4.16 -18.88
N VAL A 198 4.14 3.91 -17.58
CA VAL A 198 3.91 2.55 -17.07
C VAL A 198 2.60 1.95 -17.60
N LEU A 199 1.56 2.77 -17.75
CA LEU A 199 0.29 2.32 -18.35
C LEU A 199 0.45 1.92 -19.83
N SER A 200 1.39 2.53 -20.56
CA SER A 200 1.68 2.18 -21.95
C SER A 200 2.53 0.92 -22.08
N GLU A 201 3.49 0.71 -21.16
CA GLU A 201 4.38 -0.45 -21.13
C GLU A 201 3.65 -1.73 -20.68
N LYS A 202 2.64 -1.58 -19.81
CA LYS A 202 1.82 -2.67 -19.27
C LYS A 202 2.65 -3.88 -18.78
N PRO A 203 3.58 -3.69 -17.82
CA PRO A 203 4.45 -4.77 -17.35
C PRO A 203 3.70 -6.00 -16.79
N TRP A 204 2.42 -5.84 -16.45
CA TRP A 204 1.56 -6.94 -15.99
C TRP A 204 1.01 -7.84 -17.10
N GLU A 205 1.14 -7.47 -18.39
CA GLU A 205 0.81 -8.34 -19.52
C GLU A 205 1.98 -9.32 -19.77
N CYS A 206 2.32 -10.11 -18.76
CA CYS A 206 3.39 -11.12 -18.81
C CYS A 206 2.86 -12.50 -18.39
N ASP A 207 3.60 -13.55 -18.72
CA ASP A 207 3.31 -14.89 -18.20
C ASP A 207 3.52 -14.94 -16.69
N VAL A 208 2.66 -15.67 -15.98
CA VAL A 208 2.64 -15.74 -14.52
C VAL A 208 2.82 -17.18 -14.05
N ASP A 209 3.72 -17.39 -13.08
CA ASP A 209 3.74 -18.61 -12.30
C ASP A 209 2.50 -18.68 -11.41
N MET A 210 1.62 -19.63 -11.71
CA MET A 210 0.38 -19.87 -10.99
C MET A 210 0.56 -20.13 -9.49
N LEU A 211 1.75 -20.57 -9.05
CA LEU A 211 2.06 -20.79 -7.63
C LEU A 211 2.47 -19.50 -6.89
N GLN A 212 2.89 -18.46 -7.61
CA GLN A 212 3.41 -17.24 -7.00
C GLN A 212 2.28 -16.40 -6.38
N GLY A 213 1.14 -16.33 -7.08
CA GLY A 213 -0.10 -15.73 -6.60
C GLY A 213 -0.10 -14.20 -6.45
N ILE A 214 1.02 -13.59 -6.08
CA ILE A 214 1.28 -12.15 -6.20
C ILE A 214 2.47 -11.97 -7.14
N VAL A 215 2.31 -11.16 -8.19
CA VAL A 215 3.34 -10.85 -9.17
C VAL A 215 3.73 -9.40 -9.02
N ILE A 216 5.00 -9.14 -8.71
CA ILE A 216 5.46 -7.77 -8.49
C ILE A 216 6.16 -7.23 -9.72
N HIS A 217 5.74 -6.03 -10.12
CA HIS A 217 6.33 -5.25 -11.20
C HIS A 217 6.99 -4.01 -10.62
N GLU A 218 8.28 -3.84 -10.89
CA GLU A 218 8.99 -2.58 -10.63
C GLU A 218 9.08 -1.82 -11.96
N SER A 219 8.58 -0.59 -12.02
CA SER A 219 8.92 0.27 -13.15
C SER A 219 10.41 0.63 -13.02
N GLN A 220 11.22 0.27 -14.02
CA GLN A 220 12.62 0.69 -14.04
C GLN A 220 12.69 2.23 -14.12
N GLU A 221 13.68 2.81 -13.42
CA GLU A 221 14.00 4.25 -13.49
C GLU A 221 14.54 4.60 -14.88
#